data_AF-A0A5B7A8S0-F1
#
_entry.id   AF-A0A5B7A8S0-F1
#
_cell.length_a   1.000
_cell.length_b   1.000
_cell.length_c   1.000
_cell.angle_alpha   90.00
_cell.angle_beta   90.00
_cell.angle_gamma   90.00
#
_symmetry.space_group_name_H-M   'P 1'
#
loop_
_entity.id
_entity.type
_entity.pdbx_description
1 polymer ?
#
loop_
_entity_poly.entity_id
_entity_poly.type
_entity_poly.pdbx_seq_one_letter_code
_entity_poly.pdbx_strand_id
1 'polypeptide(L)'
;ESIPSFLFFFLLHPPSPLYFLEKMAERKENIVIFPFMAQGHIIPFLALALQIEQRGYNITFVNTPLNIKKLQSSLPSNSSIRLLEIPFNCSDHGLPPDAENTDVLP
;
A
#
# COMPACT_ATOMS: atom_id res chain seq x y z
N GLU A 1 -28.77 -28.11 21.55
CA GLU A 1 -27.54 -28.06 20.73
C GLU A 1 -26.35 -27.89 21.67
N SER A 2 -25.36 -28.77 21.58
CA SER A 2 -24.16 -28.73 22.43
C SER A 2 -23.22 -27.65 21.95
N ILE A 3 -22.86 -26.71 22.83
CA ILE A 3 -21.81 -25.71 22.56
C ILE A 3 -20.52 -26.46 22.24
N PRO A 4 -19.85 -26.19 21.11
CA PRO A 4 -18.60 -26.86 20.76
C PRO A 4 -17.57 -26.70 21.88
N SER A 5 -16.86 -27.77 22.25
CA SER A 5 -15.90 -27.77 23.36
C SER A 5 -14.84 -26.66 23.26
N PHE A 6 -14.53 -26.20 22.04
CA PHE A 6 -13.62 -25.09 21.81
C PHE A 6 -14.17 -23.74 22.29
N LEU A 7 -15.49 -23.49 22.14
CA LEU A 7 -16.13 -22.30 22.70
C LEU A 7 -16.14 -22.33 24.24
N PHE A 8 -16.26 -23.51 24.84
CA PHE A 8 -16.25 -23.67 26.30
C PHE A 8 -14.88 -23.32 26.91
N PHE A 9 -13.79 -23.64 26.19
CA PHE A 9 -12.43 -23.29 26.59
C PHE A 9 -12.22 -21.77 26.68
N PHE A 10 -12.75 -21.00 25.71
CA PHE A 10 -12.67 -19.52 25.72
C PHE A 10 -13.51 -18.86 26.81
N LEU A 11 -14.61 -19.49 27.23
CA LEU A 11 -15.44 -18.98 28.32
C LEU A 11 -14.80 -19.19 29.71
N LEU A 12 -14.08 -20.30 29.88
CA LEU A 12 -13.38 -20.61 31.14
C LEU A 12 -11.98 -19.96 31.23
N HIS A 13 -11.35 -19.71 30.08
CA HIS A 13 -10.04 -19.06 29.97
C HIS A 13 -10.12 -17.93 28.95
N PRO A 14 -10.70 -16.76 29.32
CA PRO A 14 -10.70 -15.61 28.44
C PRO A 14 -9.25 -15.27 28.07
N PRO A 15 -8.95 -15.01 26.78
CA PRO A 15 -7.61 -14.60 26.38
C PRO A 15 -7.22 -13.37 27.20
N SER A 16 -5.99 -13.34 27.71
CA SER A 16 -5.53 -12.21 28.49
C SER A 16 -5.71 -10.91 27.69
N PRO A 17 -6.02 -9.77 28.34
CA PRO A 17 -6.05 -8.48 27.66
C PRO A 17 -4.75 -8.20 26.90
N LEU A 18 -3.64 -8.74 27.41
CA LEU A 18 -2.32 -8.66 26.78
C LEU A 18 -2.30 -9.39 25.42
N TYR A 19 -2.90 -10.56 25.29
CA TYR A 19 -3.05 -11.26 24.00
C TYR A 19 -3.83 -10.41 22.99
N PHE A 20 -4.87 -9.70 23.42
CA PHE A 20 -5.63 -8.82 22.54
C PHE A 20 -4.84 -7.57 22.14
N LEU A 21 -4.10 -6.95 23.06
CA LEU A 21 -3.23 -5.82 22.76
C LEU A 21 -2.06 -6.20 21.86
N GLU A 22 -1.46 -7.37 22.07
CA GLU A 22 -0.39 -7.94 21.24
C GLU A 22 -0.91 -8.24 19.84
N LYS A 23 -2.09 -8.86 19.72
CA LYS A 23 -2.74 -9.14 18.44
C LYS A 23 -3.23 -7.90 17.69
N MET A 24 -3.56 -6.81 18.40
CA MET A 24 -3.83 -5.49 17.82
C MET A 24 -2.53 -4.80 17.39
N ALA A 25 -1.47 -4.90 18.18
CA ALA A 25 -0.14 -4.37 17.86
C ALA A 25 0.52 -5.08 16.67
N GLU A 26 0.18 -6.35 16.42
CA GLU A 26 0.71 -7.14 15.31
C GLU A 26 0.07 -6.84 13.95
N ARG A 27 -1.12 -6.23 13.90
CA ARG A 27 -1.86 -6.05 12.64
C ARG A 27 -1.86 -4.62 12.17
N LYS A 28 -0.73 -4.19 11.61
CA LYS A 28 -0.69 -2.99 10.76
C LYS A 28 -1.70 -3.13 9.63
N GLU A 29 -2.66 -2.22 9.52
CA GLU A 29 -3.60 -2.23 8.40
C GLU A 29 -2.86 -1.91 7.09
N ASN A 30 -3.32 -2.52 6.00
CA ASN A 30 -2.73 -2.35 4.67
C ASN A 30 -3.53 -1.31 3.89
N ILE A 31 -2.84 -0.29 3.38
CA ILE A 31 -3.41 0.75 2.54
C ILE A 31 -2.78 0.67 1.15
N VAL A 32 -3.63 0.62 0.14
CA VAL A 32 -3.22 0.70 -1.26
C VAL A 32 -3.47 2.12 -1.74
N ILE A 33 -2.42 2.76 -2.24
CA ILE A 33 -2.47 4.09 -2.83
C ILE A 33 -2.26 3.94 -4.33
N PHE A 34 -3.27 4.33 -5.11
CA PHE A 34 -3.25 4.23 -6.56
C PHE A 34 -3.64 5.60 -7.16
N PRO A 35 -2.68 6.52 -7.31
CA PRO A 35 -2.94 7.85 -7.83
C PRO A 35 -3.07 7.84 -9.36
N PHE A 36 -3.60 8.94 -9.89
CA PHE A 36 -3.57 9.21 -11.33
C PHE A 36 -2.12 9.39 -11.82
N MET A 37 -1.83 8.97 -13.06
CA MET A 37 -0.48 8.92 -13.65
C MET A 37 -0.02 10.30 -14.17
N ALA A 38 -0.03 11.29 -13.29
CA ALA A 38 0.45 12.64 -13.54
C ALA A 38 1.30 13.10 -12.37
N GLN A 39 2.37 13.85 -12.62
CA GLN A 39 3.26 14.34 -11.55
C GLN A 39 2.51 15.11 -10.46
N GLY A 40 1.51 15.92 -10.83
CA GLY A 40 0.65 16.64 -9.90
C GLY A 40 -0.19 15.77 -8.96
N HIS A 41 -0.36 14.48 -9.26
CA HIS A 41 -1.01 13.50 -8.38
C HIS A 41 0.01 12.58 -7.69
N ILE A 42 1.01 12.10 -8.43
CA ILE A 42 2.01 11.16 -7.90
C ILE A 42 2.77 11.76 -6.71
N ILE A 43 3.26 12.99 -6.84
CA ILE A 43 4.07 13.66 -5.81
C ILE A 43 3.30 13.84 -4.49
N PRO A 44 2.11 14.48 -4.46
CA PRO A 44 1.37 14.66 -3.21
C PRO A 44 0.90 13.34 -2.61
N PHE A 45 0.53 12.34 -3.41
CA PHE A 45 0.17 11.02 -2.88
C PHE A 45 1.38 10.27 -2.32
N LEU A 46 2.59 10.45 -2.88
CA LEU A 46 3.82 9.89 -2.29
C LEU A 46 4.14 10.55 -0.95
N ALA A 47 4.00 11.88 -0.86
CA ALA A 47 4.15 12.60 0.40
C ALA A 47 3.14 12.12 1.45
N LEU A 48 1.88 11.93 1.05
CA LEU A 48 0.83 11.36 1.89
C LEU A 48 1.19 9.93 2.34
N ALA A 49 1.66 9.08 1.43
CA ALA A 49 2.07 7.70 1.73
C ALA A 49 3.14 7.66 2.83
N LEU A 50 4.17 8.52 2.74
CA LEU A 50 5.23 8.62 3.74
C LEU A 50 4.70 9.09 5.10
N GLN A 51 3.74 10.01 5.13
CA GLN A 51 3.11 10.45 6.38
C GLN A 51 2.23 9.37 7.02
N ILE A 52 1.51 8.58 6.21
CA ILE A 52 0.68 7.49 6.71
C ILE A 52 1.55 6.33 7.21
N GLU A 53 2.65 6.01 6.53
CA GLU A 53 3.62 5.00 6.97
C GLU A 53 4.12 5.27 8.40
N GLN A 54 4.44 6.54 8.72
CA GLN A 54 4.89 6.93 10.06
C GLN A 54 3.85 6.66 11.16
N ARG A 55 2.58 6.52 10.81
CA ARG A 55 1.49 6.17 11.73
C ARG A 55 1.33 4.66 11.95
N GLY A 56 2.20 3.86 11.35
CA GLY A 56 2.23 2.41 11.54
C GLY A 56 1.44 1.61 10.52
N TYR A 57 1.00 2.19 9.41
CA TYR A 57 0.31 1.45 8.34
C TYR A 57 1.31 0.81 7.36
N ASN A 58 0.92 -0.31 6.76
CA ASN A 58 1.62 -0.89 5.63
C ASN A 58 1.11 -0.26 4.34
N ILE A 59 1.98 0.39 3.57
CA ILE A 59 1.60 1.05 2.32
C ILE A 59 2.05 0.23 1.11
N THR A 60 1.15 0.06 0.16
CA THR A 60 1.48 -0.33 -1.22
C THR A 60 1.14 0.82 -2.15
N PHE A 61 2.13 1.38 -2.84
CA PHE A 61 1.96 2.45 -3.81
C PHE A 61 2.00 1.84 -5.21
N VAL A 62 0.89 1.99 -5.94
CA VAL A 62 0.69 1.37 -7.25
C VAL A 62 0.94 2.39 -8.34
N ASN A 63 1.75 2.04 -9.33
CA ASN A 63 1.96 2.87 -10.50
C ASN A 63 2.45 2.04 -11.70
N THR A 64 2.62 2.65 -12.87
CA THR A 64 3.12 1.98 -14.07
C THR A 64 4.65 1.78 -14.02
N PRO A 65 5.24 0.87 -14.81
CA PRO A 65 6.65 0.50 -14.69
C PRO A 65 7.65 1.66 -14.77
N LEU A 66 7.48 2.59 -15.72
CA LEU A 66 8.39 3.74 -15.87
C LEU A 66 8.25 4.73 -14.72
N ASN A 67 7.05 4.94 -14.21
CA ASN A 67 6.82 5.78 -13.04
C ASN A 67 7.38 5.13 -11.76
N ILE A 68 7.25 3.80 -11.59
CA ILE A 68 7.83 3.07 -10.46
C ILE A 68 9.36 3.19 -10.45
N LYS A 69 10.01 3.08 -11.60
CA LYS A 69 11.47 3.29 -11.72
C LYS A 69 11.89 4.68 -11.24
N LYS A 70 11.12 5.73 -11.55
CA LYS A 70 11.35 7.10 -11.05
C LYS A 70 11.05 7.26 -9.55
N LEU A 71 10.04 6.54 -9.05
CA LEU A 71 9.67 6.56 -7.64
C LEU A 71 10.71 5.88 -6.76
N GLN A 72 11.32 4.78 -7.22
CA GLN A 72 12.37 4.07 -6.49
C GLN A 72 13.53 4.99 -6.07
N SER A 73 13.95 5.91 -6.94
CA SER A 73 15.01 6.88 -6.63
C SER A 73 14.56 8.03 -5.74
N SER A 74 13.24 8.24 -5.59
CA SER A 74 12.66 9.33 -4.81
C SER A 74 12.31 8.92 -3.38
N LEU A 75 12.28 7.60 -3.09
CA LEU A 75 11.96 7.09 -1.76
C LEU A 75 13.14 7.24 -0.79
N PRO A 76 12.88 7.63 0.48
CA PRO A 76 13.87 7.55 1.54
C PRO A 76 14.36 6.13 1.76
N SER A 77 15.65 5.93 2.04
CA SER A 77 16.26 4.60 2.24
C SER A 77 15.65 3.80 3.40
N ASN A 78 14.99 4.47 4.35
CA ASN A 78 14.32 3.87 5.50
C ASN A 78 12.82 3.67 5.30
N SER A 79 12.27 4.00 4.13
CA SER A 79 10.87 3.76 3.79
C SER A 79 10.61 2.27 3.60
N SER A 80 9.51 1.80 4.17
CA SER A 80 8.95 0.45 4.00
C SER A 80 7.81 0.40 2.97
N ILE A 81 7.46 1.53 2.36
CA ILE A 81 6.47 1.61 1.26
C ILE A 81 6.83 0.60 0.18
N ARG A 82 5.89 -0.30 -0.13
CA ARG A 82 6.01 -1.26 -1.21
C ARG A 82 5.57 -0.62 -2.52
N LEU A 83 6.44 -0.61 -3.51
CA LEU A 83 6.10 -0.18 -4.87
C LEU A 83 5.56 -1.38 -5.67
N LEU A 84 4.39 -1.21 -6.28
CA LEU A 84 3.76 -2.24 -7.11
C LEU A 84 3.55 -1.70 -8.53
N GLU A 85 4.04 -2.46 -9.51
CA GLU A 85 3.84 -2.15 -10.91
C GLU A 85 2.49 -2.68 -11.41
N ILE A 86 1.75 -1.83 -12.14
CA ILE A 86 0.61 -2.24 -12.96
C ILE A 86 0.99 -2.16 -14.44
N PRO A 87 0.82 -3.22 -15.24
CA PRO A 87 1.15 -3.19 -16.66
C PRO A 87 0.38 -2.08 -17.38
N PHE A 88 1.09 -1.28 -18.17
CA PHE A 88 0.50 -0.30 -19.07
C PHE A 88 1.27 -0.33 -20.38
N ASN A 89 0.56 -0.52 -21.48
CA ASN A 89 1.13 -0.55 -22.81
C ASN A 89 0.60 0.64 -23.62
N CYS A 90 1.48 1.62 -23.87
CA CYS A 90 1.13 2.84 -24.59
C CYS A 90 0.57 2.56 -26.00
N SER A 91 1.10 1.53 -26.68
CA SER A 91 0.73 1.19 -28.05
C SER A 91 -0.71 0.70 -28.19
N ASP A 92 -1.25 0.05 -27.16
CA ASP A 92 -2.64 -0.43 -27.14
C ASP A 92 -3.67 0.72 -27.11
N HIS A 93 -3.18 1.94 -26.83
CA HIS A 93 -3.99 3.15 -26.67
C HIS A 93 -3.63 4.25 -27.67
N GLY A 94 -2.77 3.97 -28.67
CA GLY A 94 -2.35 4.96 -29.67
C GLY A 94 -1.49 6.09 -29.09
N LEU A 95 -0.86 5.87 -27.94
CA LEU A 95 0.01 6.84 -27.29
C LEU A 95 1.46 6.71 -27.79
N PRO A 96 2.28 7.77 -27.70
CA PRO A 96 3.71 7.69 -27.95
C PRO A 96 4.39 6.61 -27.09
N PRO A 97 5.54 6.06 -27.51
CA PRO A 97 6.34 5.18 -26.67
C PRO A 97 6.65 5.84 -25.32
N ASP A 98 6.66 5.04 -24.26
CA ASP A 98 7.01 5.47 -22.89
C ASP A 98 6.09 6.56 -22.30
N ALA A 99 4.91 6.78 -22.90
CA ALA A 99 3.91 7.76 -22.47
C ALA A 99 3.05 7.33 -21.27
N GLU A 100 3.72 6.90 -20.21
CA GLU A 100 3.11 6.45 -18.96
C GLU A 100 2.74 7.58 -18.00
N ASN A 101 3.11 8.83 -18.32
CA ASN A 101 2.84 9.99 -17.49
C ASN A 101 2.39 11.15 -18.38
N THR A 102 1.46 11.96 -17.91
CA THR A 102 0.87 13.03 -18.72
C THR A 102 1.85 14.13 -19.12
N ASP A 103 3.00 14.24 -18.46
CA ASP A 103 4.03 15.24 -18.79
C ASP A 103 4.71 15.01 -20.15
N VAL A 104 4.61 13.80 -20.71
CA VAL A 104 5.16 13.46 -22.03
C VAL A 104 4.09 13.46 -23.13
N LEU A 105 2.86 13.81 -22.81
CA LEU A 105 1.77 13.96 -23.78
C LEU A 105 1.72 15.41 -24.30
N PRO A 106 1.31 15.60 -25.58
CA PRO A 106 1.17 16.93 -26.18
C PRO A 106 0.01 17.74 -25.60
#